data_AF-A0A9D6QVU8-F1
#
_entry.id   AF-A0A9D6QVU8-F1
#
_cell.length_a   1.000
_cell.length_b   1.000
_cell.length_c   1.000
_cell.angle_alpha   90.00
_cell.angle_beta   90.00
_cell.angle_gamma   90.00
#
_symmetry.space_group_name_H-M   'P 1'
#
loop_
_entity.id
_entity.type
_entity.pdbx_description
1 polymer ?
#
loop_
_entity_poly.entity_id
_entity_poly.type
_entity_poly.pdbx_seq_one_letter_code
_entity_poly.pdbx_strand_id
1 'polypeptide(L)' 'TAILTCDMWEHAYYIDRRNSRPDYIKAFWQIINWDFVARNLPG' A
#
# COMPACT_ATOMS: atom_id res chain seq x y z
N THR A 1 1.72 -12.65 12.02
CA THR A 1 1.21 -11.28 12.27
C THR A 1 1.29 -10.49 10.99
N ALA A 2 0.29 -9.68 10.65
CA ALA A 2 0.37 -8.79 9.49
C ALA A 2 1.34 -7.64 9.77
N ILE A 3 2.23 -7.34 8.83
CA ILE A 3 3.30 -6.32 8.99
C ILE A 3 3.15 -5.14 8.02
N LEU A 4 2.35 -5.32 6.97
CA LEU A 4 2.01 -4.34 5.95
C LEU A 4 0.66 -4.72 5.33
N THR A 5 -0.15 -3.75 4.94
CA THR A 5 -1.36 -3.96 4.14
C THR A 5 -1.43 -2.97 3.00
N CYS A 6 -2.02 -3.37 1.88
CA CYS A 6 -2.32 -2.50 0.75
C CYS A 6 -3.84 -2.57 0.52
N ASP A 7 -4.53 -1.45 0.70
CA ASP A 7 -5.97 -1.39 0.48
C ASP A 7 -6.27 -1.29 -1.02
N MET A 8 -7.01 -2.28 -1.53
CA MET A 8 -7.37 -2.43 -2.94
C MET A 8 -8.86 -2.13 -3.21
N TRP A 9 -9.58 -1.59 -2.23
CA TRP A 9 -10.93 -1.09 -2.47
C TRP A 9 -10.90 0.14 -3.38
N GLU A 10 -11.87 0.27 -4.28
CA GLU A 10 -11.91 1.38 -5.23
C GLU A 10 -11.90 2.74 -4.51
N HIS A 11 -12.54 2.86 -3.34
CA HIS A 11 -12.50 4.10 -2.57
C HIS A 11 -11.08 4.54 -2.15
N ALA A 12 -10.11 3.63 -2.09
CA ALA A 12 -8.72 3.94 -1.73
C ALA A 12 -7.92 4.56 -2.88
N TYR A 13 -8.33 4.37 -4.15
CA TYR A 13 -7.50 4.79 -5.29
C TYR A 13 -8.27 5.36 -6.49
N TYR A 14 -9.59 5.25 -6.56
CA TYR A 14 -10.35 5.55 -7.78
C TYR A 14 -10.36 7.04 -8.13
N ILE A 15 -10.31 7.93 -7.13
CA ILE A 15 -10.22 9.39 -7.34
C ILE A 15 -8.90 9.78 -8.01
N ASP A 16 -7.80 9.09 -7.73
CA ASP A 16 -6.50 9.43 -8.31
C ASP A 16 -6.18 8.63 -9.57
N ARG A 17 -6.59 7.35 -9.60
CA ARG A 17 -6.14 6.38 -10.62
C ARG A 17 -7.27 5.74 -11.42
N ARG A 18 -8.53 6.04 -11.12
CA ARG A 18 -9.72 5.45 -11.77
C ARG A 18 -9.58 3.93 -11.87
N ASN A 19 -9.62 3.38 -13.08
CA ASN A 19 -9.47 1.95 -13.36
C ASN A 19 -8.02 1.44 -13.36
N SER A 20 -7.01 2.33 -13.29
CA SER A 20 -5.60 1.94 -13.29
C SER A 20 -5.09 1.53 -11.90
N ARG A 21 -5.56 0.36 -11.45
CA ARG A 21 -5.00 -0.36 -10.28
C ARG A 21 -3.48 -0.55 -10.35
N PRO A 22 -2.86 -0.90 -11.51
CA PRO A 22 -1.42 -1.12 -11.57
C PRO A 22 -0.62 0.14 -11.20
N ASP A 23 -1.09 1.31 -11.60
CA ASP A 23 -0.38 2.55 -11.29
C ASP A 23 -0.51 2.91 -9.82
N TYR A 24 -1.68 2.69 -9.19
CA TYR A 24 -1.85 2.84 -7.75
C TYR A 24 -0.84 2.00 -6.98
N ILE A 25 -0.69 0.72 -7.33
CA ILE A 25 0.27 -0.20 -6.69
C ILE A 25 1.71 0.30 -6.89
N LYS A 26 2.08 0.73 -8.10
CA LYS A 26 3.43 1.29 -8.36
C LYS A 26 3.74 2.48 -7.44
N ALA A 27 2.77 3.37 -7.23
CA ALA A 27 2.94 4.53 -6.38
C ALA A 27 2.92 4.16 -4.89
N PHE A 28 2.11 3.20 -4.50
CA PHE A 28 2.08 2.66 -3.13
C PHE A 28 3.48 2.24 -2.69
N TRP A 29 4.24 1.49 -3.50
CA TRP A 29 5.61 1.06 -3.17
C TRP A 29 6.60 2.21 -2.95
N GLN A 30 6.35 3.40 -3.49
CA GLN A 30 7.23 4.56 -3.33
C GLN A 30 7.01 5.30 -2.01
N ILE A 31 5.89 5.06 -1.32
CA ILE A 31 5.46 5.83 -0.13
C ILE A 31 5.35 4.99 1.14
N ILE A 32 5.77 3.72 1.10
CA ILE A 32 5.69 2.82 2.26
C ILE A 32 6.62 3.31 3.38
N ASN A 33 6.10 3.32 4.61
CA ASN A 33 6.91 3.50 5.81
C ASN A 33 7.56 2.16 6.22
N TRP A 34 8.78 1.93 5.74
CA TRP A 34 9.53 0.70 6.02
C TRP A 34 9.95 0.55 7.49
N ASP A 35 10.18 1.64 8.22
CA ASP A 35 10.50 1.58 9.66
C ASP A 35 9.33 1.04 10.49
N PHE A 36 8.10 1.33 10.09
CA PHE A 36 6.93 0.71 10.69
C PHE A 36 6.86 -0.78 10.37
N VAL A 37 7.09 -1.17 9.11
CA VAL A 37 7.07 -2.58 8.70
C VAL A 37 8.12 -3.39 9.48
N ALA A 38 9.34 -2.87 9.58
CA ALA A 38 10.44 -3.52 10.29
C ALA A 38 10.14 -3.70 11.79
N ARG A 39 9.52 -2.71 12.44
CA ARG A 39 9.12 -2.82 13.86
C ARG A 39 8.05 -3.88 14.12
N ASN A 40 7.25 -4.23 13.11
CA ASN A 40 6.22 -5.25 13.24
C ASN A 40 6.71 -6.66 12.83
N LEU A 41 7.95 -6.79 12.35
CA LEU A 41 8.52 -8.10 12.06
C LEU A 41 8.66 -8.91 13.35
N PRO A 42 8.11 -10.14 13.41
CA PRO A 42 8.43 -11.05 14.49
C PRO A 42 9.91 -11.44 14.40
N GLY A 43 10.60 -11.39 15.53
CA GLY A 43 12.00 -11.84 15.67
C GLY A 43 12.14 -13.35 15.67
#